data_AF-A0A8H5AGG3-F1
#
_entry.id   AF-A0A8H5AGG3-F1
#
_cell.length_a   1.000
_cell.length_b   1.000
_cell.length_c   1.000
_cell.angle_alpha   90.00
_cell.angle_beta   90.00
_cell.angle_gamma   90.00
#
_symmetry.space_group_name_H-M   'P 1'
#
loop_
_entity.id
_entity.type
_entity.pdbx_description
1 polymer ?
#
loop_
_entity_poly.entity_id
_entity_poly.type
_entity_poly.pdbx_seq_one_letter_code
_entity_poly.pdbx_strand_id
1 'polypeptide(L)'
;MALAITDPFNRLPPELRLRVLISSHCKLSTSRIIEASPIMLQQYLAHKKYIVRQVLAAELDAQMIQDAMAITLFRRSQPTRAHFRAWSKSNLPNPLKEIDDHLVGELDKLYRQILLLVEDYITKATASMAPQAYLCLSQVRQPSIEGHIMFKGSKVAPRFDSDKLTFSERKRFFKAFLTYELLCKAGYSIRIPRKLRKRKVSNAEYEAVGCVHSYVCSLYGAMLAQCNDADLSTASAAPPLGTDTFSPIPDAVYFAANPCTPNIRLFTDSHGHDIGGSFSTLGLDRLTDFLRYDMAKPEERKTLYRQLKHVWEFEEPSGSDAWDESSRPLLKSKPKYKNGDESSMYKQLSLHPGEKLRYRVGQQRAWVFFDNDRFYPQESSERPNFPSERSLAEKSFNQAFSINDWFHSLKNARILQRG
;
A
#
# COMPACT_ATOMS: atom_id res chain seq x y z
N MET A 1 -35.08 -36.42 4.30
CA MET A 1 -35.74 -35.12 4.08
C MET A 1 -34.74 -34.03 4.42
N ALA A 2 -34.16 -33.36 3.42
CA ALA A 2 -33.30 -32.21 3.67
C ALA A 2 -34.19 -31.01 4.00
N LEU A 3 -34.01 -30.41 5.18
CA LEU A 3 -34.65 -29.14 5.54
C LEU A 3 -34.29 -28.12 4.46
N ALA A 4 -35.28 -27.60 3.75
CA ALA A 4 -35.10 -26.46 2.87
C ALA A 4 -34.60 -25.30 3.74
N ILE A 5 -33.32 -24.97 3.65
CA ILE A 5 -32.72 -23.82 4.33
C ILE A 5 -33.38 -22.59 3.70
N THR A 6 -34.43 -22.10 4.33
CA THR A 6 -35.06 -20.84 3.95
C THR A 6 -34.04 -19.73 4.10
N ASP A 7 -33.88 -18.90 3.06
CA ASP A 7 -32.98 -17.75 3.06
C ASP A 7 -33.18 -16.91 4.35
N PRO A 8 -32.14 -16.72 5.19
CA PRO A 8 -32.29 -16.04 6.48
C PRO A 8 -32.68 -14.57 6.32
N PHE A 9 -32.40 -13.96 5.16
CA PHE A 9 -32.74 -12.58 4.87
C PHE A 9 -34.16 -12.40 4.32
N ASN A 10 -34.90 -13.48 4.00
CA ASN A 10 -36.28 -13.38 3.51
C ASN A 10 -37.22 -12.73 4.52
N ARG A 11 -36.93 -12.85 5.82
CA ARG A 11 -37.74 -12.24 6.89
C ARG A 11 -37.43 -10.76 7.10
N LEU A 12 -36.35 -10.23 6.51
CA LEU A 12 -35.98 -8.84 6.66
C LEU A 12 -36.67 -7.96 5.60
N PRO A 13 -37.26 -6.83 6.02
CA PRO A 13 -37.71 -5.79 5.10
C PRO A 13 -36.59 -5.35 4.14
N PRO A 14 -36.92 -4.95 2.89
CA PRO A 14 -35.94 -4.49 1.90
C PRO A 14 -34.99 -3.41 2.42
N GLU A 15 -35.47 -2.52 3.29
CA GLU A 15 -34.69 -1.43 3.88
C GLU A 15 -33.60 -1.94 4.81
N LEU A 16 -33.90 -2.96 5.62
CA LEU A 16 -32.90 -3.60 6.49
C LEU A 16 -31.89 -4.40 5.68
N ARG A 17 -32.33 -5.08 4.62
CA ARG A 17 -31.42 -5.76 3.68
C ARG A 17 -30.43 -4.78 3.04
N LEU A 18 -30.90 -3.59 2.64
CA LEU A 18 -30.02 -2.53 2.13
C LEU A 18 -29.03 -2.04 3.19
N ARG A 19 -29.48 -1.83 4.44
CA ARG A 19 -28.57 -1.43 5.53
C ARG A 19 -27.46 -2.46 5.76
N VAL A 20 -27.76 -3.75 5.69
CA VAL A 20 -26.75 -4.81 5.78
C VAL A 20 -25.72 -4.69 4.67
N LEU A 21 -26.15 -4.51 3.42
CA LEU A 21 -25.24 -4.35 2.28
C LEU A 21 -24.39 -3.07 2.38
N ILE A 22 -24.96 -1.97 2.87
CA ILE A 22 -24.25 -0.70 3.05
C ILE A 22 -23.23 -0.78 4.21
N SER A 23 -23.52 -1.59 5.24
CA SER A 23 -22.60 -1.77 6.37
C SER A 23 -21.44 -2.72 6.06
N SER A 24 -21.48 -3.42 4.93
CA SER A 24 -20.36 -4.24 4.44
C SER A 24 -19.36 -3.32 3.74
N HIS A 25 -18.24 -3.02 4.37
CA HIS A 25 -17.25 -2.09 3.82
C HIS A 25 -16.23 -2.78 2.90
N CYS A 26 -16.05 -4.09 3.05
CA CYS A 26 -15.18 -4.88 2.18
C CYS A 26 -15.94 -5.69 1.11
N LYS A 27 -15.27 -5.93 -0.02
CA LYS A 27 -15.83 -6.72 -1.15
C LYS A 27 -16.09 -8.17 -0.75
N LEU A 28 -15.24 -8.73 0.13
CA LEU A 28 -15.32 -10.11 0.57
C LEU A 28 -16.62 -10.37 1.34
N SER A 29 -16.94 -9.53 2.31
CA SER A 29 -18.19 -9.60 3.08
C SER A 29 -19.41 -9.45 2.18
N THR A 30 -19.39 -8.49 1.24
CA THR A 30 -20.50 -8.34 0.28
C THR A 30 -20.64 -9.58 -0.61
N SER A 31 -19.54 -10.13 -1.14
CA SER A 31 -19.55 -11.34 -1.98
C SER A 31 -20.13 -12.53 -1.22
N ARG A 32 -19.66 -12.76 0.01
CA ARG A 32 -20.17 -13.83 0.87
C ARG A 32 -21.66 -13.69 1.16
N ILE A 33 -22.14 -12.46 1.42
CA ILE A 33 -23.56 -12.20 1.67
C ILE A 33 -24.40 -12.51 0.43
N ILE A 34 -24.00 -12.04 -0.76
CA ILE A 34 -24.79 -12.25 -1.98
C ILE A 34 -24.65 -13.67 -2.55
N GLU A 35 -23.55 -14.37 -2.29
CA GLU A 35 -23.37 -15.79 -2.63
C GLU A 35 -24.22 -16.68 -1.72
N ALA A 36 -24.32 -16.34 -0.43
CA ALA A 36 -25.09 -17.13 0.54
C ALA A 36 -26.61 -16.87 0.49
N SER A 37 -27.05 -15.76 -0.11
CA SER A 37 -28.46 -15.33 -0.10
C SER A 37 -28.93 -14.79 -1.46
N PRO A 38 -29.80 -15.53 -2.16
CA PRO A 38 -30.43 -15.07 -3.40
C PRO A 38 -31.20 -13.76 -3.25
N ILE A 39 -31.89 -13.54 -2.12
CA ILE A 39 -32.65 -12.30 -1.93
C ILE A 39 -31.72 -11.09 -1.72
N MET A 40 -30.56 -11.29 -1.08
CA MET A 40 -29.54 -10.26 -0.94
C MET A 40 -28.86 -9.96 -2.27
N LEU A 41 -28.60 -10.98 -3.11
CA LEU A 41 -28.12 -10.78 -4.48
C LEU A 41 -29.10 -9.95 -5.31
N GLN A 42 -30.39 -10.28 -5.27
CA GLN A 42 -31.43 -9.53 -5.99
C GLN A 42 -31.47 -8.07 -5.51
N GLN A 43 -31.44 -7.84 -4.19
CA GLN A 43 -31.43 -6.49 -3.62
C GLN A 43 -30.17 -5.72 -4.03
N TYR A 44 -29.01 -6.37 -4.02
CA TYR A 44 -27.74 -5.78 -4.44
C TYR A 44 -27.76 -5.38 -5.91
N LEU A 45 -28.23 -6.25 -6.81
CA LEU A 45 -28.33 -5.95 -8.23
C LEU A 45 -29.29 -4.80 -8.52
N ALA A 46 -30.45 -4.76 -7.84
CA ALA A 46 -31.45 -3.72 -8.01
C ALA A 46 -30.98 -2.33 -7.51
N HIS A 47 -30.17 -2.29 -6.45
CA HIS A 47 -29.80 -1.04 -5.78
C HIS A 47 -28.29 -0.74 -5.76
N LYS A 48 -27.50 -1.40 -6.61
CA LYS A 48 -26.03 -1.31 -6.62
C LYS A 48 -25.50 0.12 -6.58
N LYS A 49 -26.02 1.01 -7.44
CA LYS A 49 -25.58 2.41 -7.51
C LYS A 49 -25.83 3.17 -6.21
N TYR A 50 -27.01 2.94 -5.61
CA TYR A 50 -27.37 3.54 -4.34
C TYR A 50 -26.49 3.04 -3.21
N ILE A 51 -26.26 1.72 -3.12
CA ILE A 51 -25.37 1.11 -2.11
C ILE A 51 -23.97 1.71 -2.20
N VAL A 52 -23.38 1.75 -3.41
CA VAL A 52 -22.05 2.33 -3.63
C VAL A 52 -21.99 3.79 -3.19
N ARG A 53 -22.98 4.62 -3.54
CA ARG A 53 -23.03 6.02 -3.09
C ARG A 53 -23.06 6.14 -1.57
N GLN A 54 -23.86 5.31 -0.89
CA GLN A 54 -23.97 5.35 0.57
C GLN A 54 -22.69 4.89 1.26
N VAL A 55 -22.05 3.83 0.77
CA VAL A 55 -20.76 3.35 1.28
C VAL A 55 -19.70 4.45 1.15
N LEU A 56 -19.59 5.07 -0.03
CA LEU A 56 -18.64 6.17 -0.25
C LEU A 56 -18.94 7.40 0.61
N ALA A 57 -20.22 7.75 0.79
CA ALA A 57 -20.62 8.88 1.63
C ALA A 57 -20.35 8.64 3.12
N ALA A 58 -20.41 7.38 3.58
CA ALA A 58 -20.08 7.01 4.94
C ALA A 58 -18.56 7.03 5.20
N GLU A 59 -17.77 6.54 4.24
CA GLU A 59 -16.30 6.39 4.41
C GLU A 59 -15.50 7.66 4.11
N LEU A 60 -15.97 8.51 3.19
CA LEU A 60 -15.22 9.67 2.72
C LEU A 60 -15.77 10.98 3.30
N ASP A 61 -14.93 11.67 4.06
CA ASP A 61 -15.25 13.03 4.50
C ASP A 61 -15.15 14.05 3.35
N ALA A 62 -15.66 15.26 3.59
CA ALA A 62 -15.66 16.32 2.57
C ALA A 62 -14.26 16.64 2.04
N GLN A 63 -13.21 16.51 2.86
CA GLN A 63 -11.85 16.78 2.43
C GLN A 63 -11.31 15.65 1.55
N MET A 64 -11.58 14.39 1.91
CA MET A 64 -11.23 13.21 1.13
C MET A 64 -11.92 13.20 -0.23
N ILE A 65 -13.19 13.61 -0.31
CA ILE A 65 -13.90 13.76 -1.59
C ILE A 65 -13.17 14.77 -2.48
N GLN A 66 -12.74 15.91 -1.94
CA GLN A 66 -11.98 16.90 -2.71
C GLN A 66 -10.62 16.35 -3.20
N ASP A 67 -9.93 15.55 -2.38
CA ASP A 67 -8.69 14.89 -2.80
C ASP A 67 -8.91 13.86 -3.89
N ALA A 68 -9.89 12.98 -3.70
CA ALA A 68 -10.26 11.98 -4.68
C ALA A 68 -10.66 12.63 -6.01
N MET A 69 -11.45 13.71 -5.98
CA MET A 69 -11.82 14.45 -7.18
C MET A 69 -10.64 15.15 -7.83
N ALA A 70 -9.69 15.67 -7.04
CA ALA A 70 -8.47 16.24 -7.59
C ALA A 70 -7.66 15.17 -8.34
N ILE A 71 -7.57 13.95 -7.82
CA ILE A 71 -6.88 12.82 -8.46
C ILE A 71 -7.62 12.34 -9.71
N THR A 72 -8.93 12.07 -9.59
CA THR A 72 -9.76 11.54 -10.69
C THR A 72 -9.82 12.50 -11.86
N LEU A 73 -10.01 13.80 -11.61
CA LEU A 73 -10.10 14.81 -12.68
C LEU A 73 -8.73 15.17 -13.27
N PHE A 74 -7.64 14.97 -12.53
CA PHE A 74 -6.28 15.15 -13.05
C PHE A 74 -6.02 14.29 -14.30
N ARG A 75 -6.60 13.09 -14.38
CA ARG A 75 -6.48 12.21 -15.54
C ARG A 75 -7.15 12.75 -16.81
N ARG A 76 -8.10 13.66 -16.68
CA ARG A 76 -8.94 14.16 -17.80
C ARG A 76 -8.48 15.49 -18.36
N SER A 77 -7.78 16.28 -17.55
CA SER A 77 -7.23 17.57 -17.96
C SER A 77 -5.74 17.60 -17.64
N GLN A 78 -4.89 17.86 -18.63
CA GLN A 78 -3.50 18.28 -18.40
C GLN A 78 -3.47 19.24 -17.19
N PRO A 79 -2.61 19.02 -16.18
CA PRO A 79 -2.70 19.74 -14.92
C PRO A 79 -2.60 21.24 -15.14
N THR A 80 -3.75 21.91 -15.01
CA THR A 80 -3.81 23.35 -15.12
C THR A 80 -3.61 23.97 -13.74
N ARG A 81 -3.02 25.16 -13.73
CA ARG A 81 -2.95 26.03 -12.55
C ARG A 81 -4.33 26.28 -11.93
N ALA A 82 -5.40 26.21 -12.74
CA ALA A 82 -6.79 26.36 -12.30
C ALA A 82 -7.27 25.15 -11.48
N HIS A 83 -6.91 23.92 -11.87
CA HIS A 83 -7.28 22.69 -11.18
C HIS A 83 -6.84 22.69 -9.71
N PHE A 84 -5.54 22.89 -9.46
CA PHE A 84 -5.02 22.95 -8.08
C PHE A 84 -5.58 24.14 -7.29
N ARG A 85 -5.88 25.27 -7.95
CA ARG A 85 -6.58 26.39 -7.28
C ARG A 85 -7.98 26.00 -6.85
N ALA A 86 -8.76 25.32 -7.69
CA ALA A 86 -10.09 24.83 -7.36
C ALA A 86 -10.03 23.84 -6.19
N TRP A 87 -9.12 22.86 -6.25
CA TRP A 87 -8.86 21.93 -5.14
C TRP A 87 -8.52 22.67 -3.83
N SER A 88 -7.59 23.62 -3.86
CA SER A 88 -7.17 24.36 -2.64
C SER A 88 -8.29 25.20 -2.01
N LYS A 89 -9.32 25.53 -2.81
CA LYS A 89 -10.52 26.24 -2.38
C LYS A 89 -11.70 25.30 -2.07
N SER A 90 -11.50 23.98 -2.16
CA SER A 90 -12.55 22.96 -2.02
C SER A 90 -13.73 23.18 -2.98
N ASN A 91 -13.42 23.56 -4.22
CA ASN A 91 -14.39 23.91 -5.26
C ASN A 91 -14.39 22.91 -6.43
N LEU A 92 -13.93 21.68 -6.20
CA LEU A 92 -14.12 20.59 -7.15
C LEU A 92 -15.53 19.99 -6.96
N PRO A 93 -16.12 19.39 -8.02
CA PRO A 93 -17.46 18.82 -7.96
C PRO A 93 -17.57 17.75 -6.87
N ASN A 94 -18.78 17.56 -6.34
CA ASN A 94 -19.05 16.49 -5.39
C ASN A 94 -20.04 15.48 -5.99
N PRO A 95 -19.57 14.33 -6.50
CA PRO A 95 -20.42 13.36 -7.20
C PRO A 95 -21.39 12.60 -6.28
N LEU A 96 -21.25 12.76 -4.95
CA LEU A 96 -22.20 12.19 -3.99
C LEU A 96 -23.40 13.12 -3.75
N LYS A 97 -23.27 14.41 -4.08
CA LYS A 97 -24.35 15.41 -4.02
C LYS A 97 -24.96 15.66 -5.39
N GLU A 98 -24.11 15.72 -6.41
CA GLU A 98 -24.50 15.88 -7.80
C GLU A 98 -24.89 14.53 -8.38
N ILE A 99 -25.92 14.47 -9.24
CA ILE A 99 -26.35 13.22 -9.89
C ILE A 99 -25.39 12.91 -11.06
N ASP A 100 -24.12 12.63 -10.75
CA ASP A 100 -23.10 12.22 -11.72
C ASP A 100 -22.69 10.76 -11.45
N ASP A 101 -23.42 9.83 -12.07
CA ASP A 101 -23.17 8.39 -11.95
C ASP A 101 -21.76 7.98 -12.42
N HIS A 102 -21.20 8.71 -13.38
CA HIS A 102 -19.91 8.40 -13.96
C HIS A 102 -18.76 8.79 -13.03
N LEU A 103 -18.82 9.98 -12.42
CA LEU A 103 -17.85 10.38 -11.39
C LEU A 103 -17.97 9.52 -10.13
N VAL A 104 -19.16 9.06 -9.76
CA VAL A 104 -19.33 8.07 -8.69
C VAL A 104 -18.61 6.76 -9.03
N GLY A 105 -18.73 6.29 -10.28
CA GLY A 105 -18.04 5.09 -10.74
C GLY A 105 -16.51 5.21 -10.66
N GLU A 106 -15.96 6.36 -11.06
CA GLU A 106 -14.51 6.61 -10.94
C GLU A 106 -14.05 6.75 -9.49
N LEU A 107 -14.88 7.35 -8.63
CA LEU A 107 -14.61 7.44 -7.20
C LEU A 107 -14.62 6.05 -6.54
N ASP A 108 -15.59 5.19 -6.87
CA ASP A 108 -15.65 3.79 -6.42
C ASP A 108 -14.41 3.00 -6.88
N LYS A 109 -13.97 3.21 -8.13
CA LYS A 109 -12.75 2.58 -8.66
C LYS A 109 -11.51 3.00 -7.88
N LEU A 110 -11.33 4.30 -7.62
CA LEU A 110 -10.21 4.82 -6.83
C LEU A 110 -10.26 4.30 -5.39
N TYR A 111 -11.45 4.32 -4.76
CA TYR A 111 -11.67 3.81 -3.42
C TYR A 111 -11.27 2.33 -3.31
N ARG A 112 -11.72 1.47 -4.25
CA ARG A 112 -11.38 0.05 -4.27
C ARG A 112 -9.89 -0.20 -4.51
N GLN A 113 -9.26 0.59 -5.37
CA GLN A 113 -7.82 0.50 -5.63
C GLN A 113 -7.01 0.81 -4.37
N ILE A 114 -7.36 1.90 -3.67
CA ILE A 114 -6.71 2.25 -2.39
C ILE A 114 -6.98 1.18 -1.34
N LEU A 115 -8.21 0.70 -1.20
CA LEU A 115 -8.55 -0.33 -0.22
C LEU A 115 -7.71 -1.60 -0.40
N LEU A 116 -7.52 -2.04 -1.65
CA LEU A 116 -6.68 -3.20 -1.96
C LEU A 116 -5.22 -3.00 -1.52
N LEU A 117 -4.68 -1.78 -1.70
CA LEU A 117 -3.32 -1.46 -1.27
C LEU A 117 -3.21 -1.29 0.25
N VAL A 118 -4.24 -0.77 0.91
CA VAL A 118 -4.33 -0.68 2.37
C VAL A 118 -4.34 -2.07 2.98
N GLU A 119 -5.18 -2.97 2.48
CA GLU A 119 -5.26 -4.35 2.95
C GLU A 119 -3.92 -5.08 2.77
N ASP A 120 -3.22 -4.90 1.64
CA ASP A 120 -1.86 -5.43 1.43
C ASP A 120 -0.85 -4.88 2.43
N TYR A 121 -0.84 -3.55 2.63
CA TYR A 121 0.06 -2.91 3.56
C TYR A 121 -0.14 -3.41 5.00
N ILE A 122 -1.40 -3.51 5.46
CA ILE A 122 -1.70 -4.02 6.80
C ILE A 122 -1.25 -5.46 6.94
N THR A 123 -1.49 -6.31 5.93
CA THR A 123 -1.04 -7.71 5.93
C THR A 123 0.46 -7.80 6.16
N LYS A 124 1.25 -6.93 5.51
CA LYS A 124 2.71 -6.89 5.66
C LYS A 124 3.15 -6.30 6.99
N ALA A 125 2.52 -5.21 7.41
CA ALA A 125 2.82 -4.50 8.64
C ALA A 125 2.60 -5.38 9.89
N THR A 126 1.58 -6.23 9.85
CA THR A 126 1.16 -7.10 10.97
C THR A 126 1.70 -8.52 10.86
N ALA A 127 2.49 -8.85 9.84
CA ALA A 127 3.10 -10.17 9.72
C ALA A 127 4.18 -10.41 10.80
N SER A 128 4.26 -11.62 11.34
CA SER A 128 5.33 -12.01 12.26
C SER A 128 6.72 -11.80 11.65
N MET A 129 6.84 -12.07 10.35
CA MET A 129 8.04 -11.85 9.54
C MET A 129 7.82 -10.73 8.53
N ALA A 130 7.72 -9.48 9.02
CA ALA A 130 7.48 -8.33 8.16
C ALA A 130 8.41 -8.26 6.94
N PRO A 131 9.75 -8.38 7.05
CA PRO A 131 10.61 -8.26 5.87
C PRO A 131 10.30 -9.26 4.75
N GLN A 132 9.93 -10.49 5.10
CA GLN A 132 9.52 -11.52 4.15
C GLN A 132 8.14 -11.23 3.55
N ALA A 133 7.20 -10.74 4.36
CA ALA A 133 5.89 -10.31 3.86
C ALA A 133 6.03 -9.14 2.87
N TYR A 134 6.96 -8.21 3.12
CA TYR A 134 7.26 -7.08 2.25
C TYR A 134 7.85 -7.47 0.88
N LEU A 135 8.49 -8.65 0.77
CA LEU A 135 8.90 -9.23 -0.52
C LEU A 135 7.71 -9.75 -1.34
N CYS A 136 6.55 -9.96 -0.73
CA CYS A 136 5.36 -10.47 -1.41
C CYS A 136 4.56 -9.34 -2.09
N LEU A 137 3.80 -9.70 -3.12
CA LEU A 137 3.01 -8.77 -3.93
C LEU A 137 1.52 -9.16 -3.91
N SER A 138 0.63 -8.17 -3.92
CA SER A 138 -0.80 -8.40 -4.03
C SER A 138 -1.25 -8.70 -5.45
N GLN A 139 -2.22 -9.61 -5.60
CA GLN A 139 -2.86 -9.91 -6.89
C GLN A 139 -3.88 -8.84 -7.28
N VAL A 140 -3.60 -8.09 -8.35
CA VAL A 140 -4.53 -7.10 -8.91
C VAL A 140 -5.38 -7.66 -10.06
N ARG A 141 -4.83 -8.52 -10.93
CA ARG A 141 -5.53 -9.03 -12.13
C ARG A 141 -6.70 -9.95 -11.83
N GLN A 142 -6.54 -10.83 -10.85
CA GLN A 142 -7.57 -11.77 -10.42
C GLN A 142 -7.66 -11.67 -8.90
N PRO A 143 -8.41 -10.70 -8.37
CA PRO A 143 -8.65 -10.65 -6.94
C PRO A 143 -9.42 -11.92 -6.57
N SER A 144 -8.72 -12.93 -6.06
CA SER A 144 -9.38 -14.06 -5.42
C SER A 144 -10.27 -13.52 -4.30
N ILE A 145 -11.41 -14.16 -4.07
CA ILE A 145 -12.38 -13.74 -3.05
C ILE A 145 -11.68 -13.58 -1.70
N GLU A 146 -10.79 -14.51 -1.35
CA GLU A 146 -10.02 -14.44 -0.11
C GLU A 146 -8.87 -13.42 -0.14
N GLY A 147 -8.31 -13.13 -1.31
CA GLY A 147 -7.14 -12.26 -1.49
C GLY A 147 -5.90 -12.82 -0.80
N HIS A 148 -4.77 -12.90 -1.49
CA HIS A 148 -3.51 -13.36 -0.87
C HIS A 148 -2.36 -12.45 -1.30
N ILE A 149 -1.38 -12.30 -0.40
CA ILE A 149 -0.06 -11.84 -0.80
C ILE A 149 0.70 -13.02 -1.41
N MET A 150 1.42 -12.75 -2.50
CA MET A 150 2.01 -13.78 -3.35
C MET A 150 3.52 -13.58 -3.51
N PHE A 151 4.24 -14.69 -3.63
CA PHE A 151 5.63 -14.69 -4.04
C PHE A 151 5.80 -15.57 -5.28
N LYS A 152 6.17 -14.97 -6.42
CA LYS A 152 6.36 -15.67 -7.71
C LYS A 152 5.20 -16.62 -8.05
N GLY A 153 3.96 -16.19 -7.79
CA GLY A 153 2.75 -16.98 -8.06
C GLY A 153 2.30 -17.92 -6.94
N SER A 154 3.09 -18.10 -5.88
CA SER A 154 2.74 -18.93 -4.72
C SER A 154 2.03 -18.12 -3.65
N LYS A 155 0.94 -18.66 -3.08
CA LYS A 155 0.19 -18.01 -1.98
C LYS A 155 1.04 -18.06 -0.71
N VAL A 156 1.20 -16.92 -0.04
CA VAL A 156 1.99 -16.82 1.19
C VAL A 156 1.10 -16.60 2.41
N ALA A 157 0.24 -15.58 2.39
CA ALA A 157 -0.69 -15.31 3.48
C ALA A 157 -1.99 -14.71 2.94
N PRO A 158 -3.13 -14.97 3.60
CA PRO A 158 -4.39 -14.30 3.28
C PRO A 158 -4.25 -12.80 3.52
N ARG A 159 -4.87 -12.01 2.64
CA ARG A 159 -4.89 -10.56 2.76
C ARG A 159 -5.80 -10.13 3.90
N PHE A 160 -5.41 -9.07 4.61
CA PHE A 160 -6.14 -8.53 5.73
C PHE A 160 -7.56 -8.10 5.33
N ASP A 161 -8.52 -8.37 6.22
CA ASP A 161 -9.92 -7.98 6.06
C ASP A 161 -10.17 -6.61 6.69
N SER A 162 -10.38 -5.61 5.84
CA SER A 162 -10.57 -4.21 6.23
C SER A 162 -11.80 -3.96 7.12
N ASP A 163 -12.78 -4.88 7.17
CA ASP A 163 -13.94 -4.78 8.07
C ASP A 163 -13.53 -4.88 9.56
N LYS A 164 -12.34 -5.42 9.86
CA LYS A 164 -11.80 -5.53 11.23
C LYS A 164 -11.27 -4.20 11.78
N LEU A 165 -11.05 -3.21 10.92
CA LEU A 165 -10.59 -1.87 11.33
C LEU A 165 -11.74 -1.07 11.92
N THR A 166 -11.42 -0.23 12.89
CA THR A 166 -12.35 0.83 13.29
C THR A 166 -12.51 1.85 12.17
N PHE A 167 -13.61 2.60 12.19
CA PHE A 167 -13.84 3.70 11.25
C PHE A 167 -12.67 4.70 11.22
N SER A 168 -12.15 5.08 12.39
CA SER A 168 -11.05 6.04 12.52
C SER A 168 -9.73 5.53 11.94
N GLU A 169 -9.43 4.24 12.06
CA GLU A 169 -8.25 3.63 11.44
C GLU A 169 -8.38 3.58 9.92
N ARG A 170 -9.53 3.13 9.39
CA ARG A 170 -9.81 3.14 7.94
C ARG A 170 -9.66 4.54 7.37
N LYS A 171 -10.28 5.52 8.01
CA LYS A 171 -10.23 6.93 7.60
C LYS A 171 -8.78 7.43 7.52
N ARG A 172 -7.92 7.11 8.49
CA ARG A 172 -6.50 7.51 8.45
C ARG A 172 -5.75 6.89 7.28
N PHE A 173 -5.93 5.60 7.03
CA PHE A 173 -5.34 4.94 5.86
C PHE A 173 -5.78 5.61 4.56
N PHE A 174 -7.09 5.72 4.32
CA PHE A 174 -7.62 6.35 3.12
C PHE A 174 -7.11 7.78 2.93
N LYS A 175 -7.07 8.57 4.00
CA LYS A 175 -6.60 9.96 3.94
C LYS A 175 -5.14 10.04 3.53
N ALA A 176 -4.30 9.17 4.09
CA ALA A 176 -2.88 9.13 3.78
C ALA A 176 -2.63 8.71 2.34
N PHE A 177 -3.31 7.67 1.85
CA PHE A 177 -3.18 7.20 0.46
C PHE A 177 -3.68 8.24 -0.56
N LEU A 178 -4.83 8.90 -0.29
CA LEU A 178 -5.32 10.00 -1.13
C LEU A 178 -4.35 11.18 -1.13
N THR A 179 -3.84 11.57 0.04
CA THR A 179 -2.87 12.66 0.14
C THR A 179 -1.60 12.29 -0.61
N TYR A 180 -1.12 11.05 -0.46
CA TYR A 180 0.05 10.54 -1.15
C TYR A 180 -0.09 10.65 -2.67
N GLU A 181 -1.19 10.11 -3.23
CA GLU A 181 -1.41 10.12 -4.67
C GLU A 181 -1.53 11.55 -5.21
N LEU A 182 -2.19 12.43 -4.47
CA LEU A 182 -2.29 13.84 -4.83
C LEU A 182 -0.91 14.51 -4.90
N LEU A 183 -0.01 14.20 -3.96
CA LEU A 183 1.37 14.71 -3.99
C LEU A 183 2.13 14.20 -5.21
N CYS A 184 2.02 12.92 -5.55
CA CYS A 184 2.61 12.35 -6.77
C CYS A 184 2.13 13.11 -8.02
N LYS A 185 0.81 13.32 -8.17
CA LYS A 185 0.24 14.08 -9.29
C LYS A 185 0.73 15.54 -9.32
N ALA A 186 0.93 16.15 -8.16
CA ALA A 186 1.44 17.50 -8.06
C ALA A 186 2.92 17.60 -8.44
N GLY A 187 3.74 16.62 -8.06
CA GLY A 187 5.16 16.54 -8.41
C GLY A 187 5.41 16.59 -9.92
N TYR A 188 4.56 15.93 -10.71
CA TYR A 188 4.62 16.02 -12.18
C TYR A 188 4.21 17.38 -12.76
N SER A 189 3.60 18.26 -11.97
CA SER A 189 3.11 19.54 -12.46
C SER A 189 4.17 20.63 -12.30
N ILE A 190 4.84 20.97 -13.41
CA ILE A 190 5.72 22.14 -13.55
C ILE A 190 5.00 23.48 -13.20
N ARG A 191 3.66 23.45 -13.03
CA ARG A 191 2.79 24.62 -12.95
C ARG A 191 2.01 24.76 -11.64
N ILE A 192 2.49 24.19 -10.52
CA ILE A 192 1.87 24.46 -9.21
C ILE A 192 1.85 25.99 -8.97
N PRO A 193 0.69 26.60 -8.66
CA PRO A 193 0.64 28.03 -8.42
C PRO A 193 1.53 28.45 -7.23
N ARG A 194 2.47 29.37 -7.43
CA ARG A 194 3.35 29.94 -6.39
C ARG A 194 2.65 30.47 -5.12
N LYS A 195 1.34 30.77 -5.19
CA LYS A 195 0.51 31.29 -4.07
C LYS A 195 -0.68 30.37 -3.77
N LEU A 196 -0.48 29.05 -3.80
CA LEU A 196 -1.52 28.11 -3.39
C LEU A 196 -1.73 28.17 -1.87
N ARG A 197 -2.98 28.15 -1.41
CA ARG A 197 -3.28 27.98 0.01
C ARG A 197 -2.89 26.56 0.40
N LYS A 198 -1.79 26.43 1.16
CA LYS A 198 -1.34 25.13 1.68
C LYS A 198 -2.39 24.55 2.63
N ARG A 199 -2.65 23.26 2.48
CA ARG A 199 -3.48 22.51 3.43
C ARG A 199 -2.71 22.37 4.75
N LYS A 200 -3.40 22.65 5.87
CA LYS A 200 -2.85 22.35 7.19
C LYS A 200 -2.97 20.85 7.45
N VAL A 201 -1.87 20.23 7.85
CA VAL A 201 -1.84 18.82 8.25
C VAL A 201 -1.17 18.70 9.62
N SER A 202 -1.59 17.72 10.42
CA SER A 202 -0.91 17.37 11.67
C SER A 202 0.38 16.63 11.39
N ASN A 203 1.25 16.48 12.40
CA ASN A 203 2.45 15.67 12.27
C ASN A 203 2.12 14.19 12.02
N ALA A 204 1.06 13.68 12.65
CA ALA A 204 0.61 12.30 12.40
C ALA A 204 0.13 12.11 10.97
N GLU A 205 -0.60 13.09 10.41
CA GLU A 205 -1.02 13.03 9.00
C GLU A 205 0.19 13.04 8.07
N TYR A 206 1.15 13.91 8.32
CA TYR A 206 2.39 13.98 7.52
C TYR A 206 3.16 12.66 7.59
N GLU A 207 3.31 12.10 8.79
CA GLU A 207 3.95 10.80 9.02
C GLU A 207 3.21 9.67 8.30
N ALA A 208 1.86 9.68 8.35
CA ALA A 208 1.05 8.71 7.66
C ALA A 208 1.29 8.73 6.15
N VAL A 209 1.48 9.90 5.53
CA VAL A 209 1.86 9.96 4.11
C VAL A 209 3.27 9.39 3.88
N GLY A 210 4.23 9.67 4.77
CA GLY A 210 5.58 9.09 4.73
C GLY A 210 5.59 7.56 4.85
N CYS A 211 4.70 7.01 5.68
CA CYS A 211 4.47 5.58 5.80
C CYS A 211 3.97 4.97 4.47
N VAL A 212 3.00 5.63 3.80
CA VAL A 212 2.50 5.20 2.49
C VAL A 212 3.62 5.24 1.44
N HIS A 213 4.42 6.30 1.42
CA HIS A 213 5.58 6.41 0.53
C HIS A 213 6.56 5.24 0.74
N SER A 214 6.95 4.96 1.99
CA SER A 214 7.83 3.85 2.35
C SER A 214 7.27 2.49 1.90
N TYR A 215 5.96 2.29 2.08
CA TYR A 215 5.26 1.11 1.57
C TYR A 215 5.28 1.02 0.03
N VAL A 216 5.03 2.11 -0.69
CA VAL A 216 5.10 2.11 -2.16
C VAL A 216 6.52 1.81 -2.65
N CYS A 217 7.55 2.40 -2.05
CA CYS A 217 8.95 2.07 -2.34
C CYS A 217 9.23 0.57 -2.17
N SER A 218 8.69 -0.02 -1.10
CA SER A 218 8.86 -1.45 -0.82
C SER A 218 8.23 -2.34 -1.89
N LEU A 219 7.08 -1.95 -2.46
CA LEU A 219 6.43 -2.70 -3.55
C LEU A 219 7.27 -2.72 -4.82
N TYR A 220 7.85 -1.58 -5.21
CA TYR A 220 8.76 -1.53 -6.35
C TYR A 220 10.03 -2.35 -6.11
N GLY A 221 10.58 -2.30 -4.90
CA GLY A 221 11.68 -3.18 -4.50
C GLY A 221 11.32 -4.66 -4.62
N ALA A 222 10.13 -5.06 -4.15
CA ALA A 222 9.64 -6.43 -4.25
C ALA A 222 9.38 -6.88 -5.70
N MET A 223 8.85 -6.00 -6.56
CA MET A 223 8.70 -6.28 -8.00
C MET A 223 10.05 -6.58 -8.64
N LEU A 224 11.03 -5.71 -8.44
CA LEU A 224 12.38 -5.88 -9.00
C LEU A 224 13.06 -7.14 -8.45
N ALA A 225 12.92 -7.42 -7.15
CA ALA A 225 13.43 -8.62 -6.51
C ALA A 225 12.84 -9.90 -7.14
N GLN A 226 11.51 -9.92 -7.33
CA GLN A 226 10.83 -11.06 -7.93
C GLN A 226 11.05 -11.19 -9.45
N CYS A 227 11.29 -10.08 -10.16
CA CYS A 227 11.66 -10.08 -11.57
C CYS A 227 13.05 -10.67 -11.82
N ASN A 228 13.94 -10.64 -10.82
CA ASN A 228 15.24 -11.26 -10.96
C ASN A 228 15.13 -12.79 -10.89
N ASP A 229 15.58 -13.45 -11.94
CA ASP A 229 15.72 -14.91 -12.04
C ASP A 229 17.06 -15.38 -11.45
N ALA A 230 17.61 -14.68 -10.45
CA ALA A 230 18.59 -15.31 -9.57
C ALA A 230 17.89 -16.51 -8.92
N ASP A 231 18.11 -17.69 -9.51
CA ASP A 231 17.52 -18.95 -9.15
C ASP A 231 17.67 -19.18 -7.64
N LEU A 232 16.57 -19.03 -6.90
CA LEU A 232 16.36 -19.92 -5.76
C LEU A 232 16.18 -21.29 -6.40
N SER A 233 17.29 -22.03 -6.43
CA SER A 233 17.54 -23.17 -7.31
C SER A 233 16.34 -24.10 -7.50
N THR A 234 16.31 -24.71 -8.67
CA THR A 234 16.15 -26.14 -8.86
C THR A 234 16.88 -26.95 -7.77
N ALA A 235 16.40 -26.88 -6.53
CA ALA A 235 16.58 -27.90 -5.53
C ALA A 235 15.51 -28.94 -5.84
N SER A 236 15.96 -29.99 -6.52
CA SER A 236 15.21 -31.21 -6.79
C SER A 236 14.51 -31.73 -5.53
N ALA A 237 13.31 -32.29 -5.75
CA ALA A 237 12.48 -33.03 -4.80
C ALA A 237 11.87 -32.23 -3.64
N ALA A 238 10.54 -32.34 -3.52
CA ALA A 238 9.78 -31.82 -2.38
C ALA A 238 10.33 -32.35 -1.05
N PRO A 239 10.42 -31.50 -0.01
CA PRO A 239 10.23 -31.91 1.36
C PRO A 239 8.82 -31.52 1.85
N PRO A 240 8.27 -32.28 2.81
CA PRO A 240 6.91 -32.09 3.31
C PRO A 240 6.78 -30.81 4.16
N LEU A 241 5.52 -30.42 4.34
CA LEU A 241 5.02 -29.41 5.27
C LEU A 241 5.79 -29.39 6.61
N GLY A 242 6.30 -28.22 7.00
CA GLY A 242 6.77 -27.95 8.37
C GLY A 242 8.13 -27.27 8.42
N THR A 243 8.13 -26.02 8.91
CA THR A 243 9.27 -25.28 9.46
C THR A 243 10.50 -25.03 8.56
N ASP A 244 10.85 -23.74 8.45
CA ASP A 244 12.19 -23.22 8.09
C ASP A 244 12.80 -23.62 6.74
N THR A 245 12.43 -22.93 5.65
CA THR A 245 13.41 -22.44 4.65
C THR A 245 12.77 -21.50 3.60
N PHE A 246 12.46 -20.28 4.01
CA PHE A 246 12.39 -19.13 3.10
C PHE A 246 13.26 -18.03 3.73
N SER A 247 14.55 -18.00 3.39
CA SER A 247 15.46 -16.99 3.93
C SER A 247 16.17 -16.23 2.81
N PRO A 248 15.52 -15.23 2.18
CA PRO A 248 16.23 -14.31 1.30
C PRO A 248 16.82 -13.11 2.07
N ILE A 249 16.53 -12.95 3.37
CA ILE A 249 17.05 -11.86 4.21
C ILE A 249 17.32 -12.42 5.62
N PRO A 250 18.57 -12.66 6.03
CA PRO A 250 18.88 -13.05 7.40
C PRO A 250 18.59 -11.87 8.33
N ASP A 251 17.71 -12.08 9.31
CA ASP A 251 17.49 -11.27 10.51
C ASP A 251 17.38 -9.74 10.42
N ALA A 252 17.02 -9.19 9.26
CA ALA A 252 16.74 -7.77 9.15
C ALA A 252 15.46 -7.42 9.92
N VAL A 253 15.50 -6.37 10.75
CA VAL A 253 14.31 -5.89 11.47
C VAL A 253 13.36 -5.11 10.53
N TYR A 254 13.82 -4.77 9.31
CA TYR A 254 13.06 -4.06 8.29
C TYR A 254 13.44 -4.52 6.87
N PHE A 255 12.54 -4.37 5.92
CA PHE A 255 12.81 -4.61 4.50
C PHE A 255 13.45 -3.39 3.83
N ALA A 256 14.65 -3.53 3.28
CA ALA A 256 15.27 -2.49 2.46
C ALA A 256 15.03 -2.76 0.97
N ALA A 257 14.33 -1.85 0.29
CA ALA A 257 14.00 -2.01 -1.13
C ALA A 257 15.24 -2.01 -2.04
N ASN A 258 16.22 -1.13 -1.78
CA ASN A 258 17.38 -0.93 -2.67
C ASN A 258 18.39 -2.08 -2.68
N PRO A 259 18.73 -2.74 -1.55
CA PRO A 259 19.60 -3.92 -1.59
C PRO A 259 18.99 -5.11 -2.33
N CYS A 260 17.66 -5.19 -2.42
CA CYS A 260 16.94 -6.29 -3.05
C CYS A 260 16.82 -6.16 -4.58
N THR A 261 17.56 -5.24 -5.22
CA THR A 261 17.59 -5.05 -6.68
C THR A 261 18.96 -5.49 -7.24
N PRO A 262 19.24 -6.79 -7.44
CA PRO A 262 20.62 -7.28 -7.59
C PRO A 262 21.33 -6.83 -8.88
N ASN A 263 20.59 -6.21 -9.81
CA ASN A 263 21.13 -5.55 -11.01
C ASN A 263 21.30 -4.03 -10.81
N ILE A 264 21.78 -3.61 -9.63
CA ILE A 264 22.18 -2.23 -9.33
C ILE A 264 23.00 -1.61 -10.48
N ARG A 265 23.86 -2.38 -11.17
CA ARG A 265 24.65 -1.89 -12.33
C ARG A 265 23.84 -1.35 -13.51
N LEU A 266 22.59 -1.78 -13.71
CA LEU A 266 21.73 -1.29 -14.78
C LEU A 266 20.92 -0.05 -14.38
N PHE A 267 20.84 0.25 -13.08
CA PHE A 267 20.07 1.35 -12.51
C PHE A 267 20.96 2.36 -11.75
N THR A 268 22.29 2.25 -11.88
CA THR A 268 23.25 3.22 -11.36
C THR A 268 23.72 4.15 -12.47
N ASP A 269 23.32 5.41 -12.38
CA ASP A 269 24.24 6.51 -12.59
C ASP A 269 25.14 6.68 -11.35
N SER A 270 26.21 7.45 -11.49
CA SER A 270 27.32 7.65 -10.54
C SER A 270 26.91 8.19 -9.16
N HIS A 271 25.62 8.35 -8.86
CA HIS A 271 25.06 9.14 -7.76
C HIS A 271 24.29 8.32 -6.71
N GLY A 272 24.07 7.00 -6.90
CA GLY A 272 23.55 6.13 -5.84
C GLY A 272 22.10 6.41 -5.41
N HIS A 273 21.23 6.77 -6.36
CA HIS A 273 19.82 7.11 -6.10
C HIS A 273 18.99 5.94 -5.54
N ASP A 274 18.04 6.25 -4.65
CA ASP A 274 17.05 5.32 -4.09
C ASP A 274 16.02 4.96 -5.16
N ILE A 275 16.19 3.79 -5.81
CA ILE A 275 15.33 3.29 -6.88
C ILE A 275 13.87 3.24 -6.41
N GLY A 276 13.62 2.71 -5.20
CA GLY A 276 12.28 2.64 -4.64
C GLY A 276 11.65 4.02 -4.50
N GLY A 277 12.43 4.98 -3.98
CA GLY A 277 12.05 6.39 -3.87
C GLY A 277 11.67 7.00 -5.22
N SER A 278 12.50 6.83 -6.25
CA SER A 278 12.25 7.37 -7.58
C SER A 278 10.98 6.82 -8.23
N PHE A 279 10.78 5.51 -8.23
CA PHE A 279 9.56 4.90 -8.79
C PHE A 279 8.31 5.26 -7.99
N SER A 280 8.42 5.49 -6.68
CA SER A 280 7.27 5.86 -5.85
C SER A 280 6.56 7.12 -6.35
N THR A 281 7.31 8.05 -6.95
CA THR A 281 6.78 9.32 -7.47
C THR A 281 5.75 9.14 -8.59
N LEU A 282 5.76 8.00 -9.31
CA LEU A 282 4.83 7.67 -10.40
C LEU A 282 3.37 7.57 -9.96
N GLY A 283 3.13 7.41 -8.65
CA GLY A 283 1.81 7.29 -8.06
C GLY A 283 1.20 5.88 -8.16
N LEU A 284 0.08 5.72 -7.46
CA LEU A 284 -0.66 4.47 -7.27
C LEU A 284 -1.20 3.89 -8.57
N ASP A 285 -1.47 4.73 -9.57
CA ASP A 285 -1.96 4.29 -10.88
C ASP A 285 -0.94 3.43 -11.61
N ARG A 286 0.27 3.96 -11.78
CA ARG A 286 1.38 3.24 -12.41
C ARG A 286 1.78 2.03 -11.59
N LEU A 287 1.82 2.16 -10.26
CA LEU A 287 2.04 1.04 -9.36
C LEU A 287 1.04 -0.10 -9.61
N THR A 288 -0.25 0.22 -9.72
CA THR A 288 -1.30 -0.77 -9.94
C THR A 288 -1.21 -1.40 -11.32
N ASP A 289 -0.80 -0.65 -12.35
CA ASP A 289 -0.54 -1.19 -13.68
C ASP A 289 0.60 -2.21 -13.68
N PHE A 290 1.68 -1.94 -12.92
CA PHE A 290 2.77 -2.90 -12.75
C PHE A 290 2.39 -4.12 -11.90
N LEU A 291 1.57 -3.95 -10.86
CA LEU A 291 1.03 -5.06 -10.05
C LEU A 291 0.10 -5.99 -10.84
N ARG A 292 -0.34 -5.60 -12.04
CA ARG A 292 -1.13 -6.49 -12.90
C ARG A 292 -0.30 -7.61 -13.53
N TYR A 293 1.03 -7.49 -13.65
CA TYR A 293 1.81 -8.57 -14.26
C TYR A 293 1.74 -9.85 -13.42
N ASP A 294 1.59 -10.99 -14.10
CA ASP A 294 1.53 -12.29 -13.43
C ASP A 294 2.93 -12.79 -13.07
N MET A 295 3.29 -12.63 -11.80
CA MET A 295 4.61 -13.03 -11.29
C MET A 295 4.84 -14.55 -11.29
N ALA A 296 3.81 -15.36 -11.52
CA ALA A 296 3.94 -16.80 -11.74
C ALA A 296 4.58 -17.12 -13.10
N LYS A 297 4.39 -16.26 -14.10
CA LYS A 297 4.82 -16.49 -15.48
C LYS A 297 6.18 -15.81 -15.75
N PRO A 298 7.24 -16.56 -16.07
CA PRO A 298 8.56 -15.98 -16.34
C PRO A 298 8.56 -14.90 -17.43
N GLU A 299 7.78 -15.09 -18.50
CA GLU A 299 7.69 -14.11 -19.60
C GLU A 299 7.02 -12.79 -19.19
N GLU A 300 6.04 -12.84 -18.29
CA GLU A 300 5.44 -11.63 -17.71
C GLU A 300 6.43 -10.93 -16.76
N ARG A 301 7.22 -11.69 -15.98
CA ARG A 301 8.30 -11.11 -15.15
C ARG A 301 9.36 -10.40 -15.98
N LYS A 302 9.83 -11.03 -17.06
CA LYS A 302 10.78 -10.41 -18.01
C LYS A 302 10.20 -9.17 -18.67
N THR A 303 8.91 -9.18 -18.98
CA THR A 303 8.23 -8.02 -19.56
C THR A 303 8.10 -6.88 -18.55
N LEU A 304 7.68 -7.16 -17.32
CA LEU A 304 7.66 -6.18 -16.24
C LEU A 304 9.05 -5.58 -16.01
N TYR A 305 10.09 -6.41 -15.97
CA TYR A 305 11.47 -5.94 -15.80
C TYR A 305 11.89 -4.97 -16.91
N ARG A 306 11.60 -5.29 -18.18
CA ARG A 306 11.87 -4.40 -19.31
C ARG A 306 11.10 -3.08 -19.22
N GLN A 307 9.86 -3.12 -18.76
CA GLN A 307 9.04 -1.91 -18.58
C GLN A 307 9.59 -1.03 -17.45
N LEU A 308 9.90 -1.60 -16.29
CA LEU A 308 10.54 -0.86 -15.19
C LEU A 308 11.87 -0.25 -15.65
N LYS A 309 12.70 -1.01 -16.37
CA LYS A 309 13.94 -0.52 -16.95
C LYS A 309 13.71 0.66 -17.90
N HIS A 310 12.73 0.55 -18.80
CA HIS A 310 12.39 1.64 -19.72
C HIS A 310 11.95 2.91 -18.99
N VAL A 311 11.10 2.80 -17.97
CA VAL A 311 10.68 3.95 -17.17
C VAL A 311 11.89 4.62 -16.51
N TRP A 312 12.82 3.82 -15.97
CA TRP A 312 14.03 4.35 -15.37
C TRP A 312 14.92 5.11 -16.37
N GLU A 313 15.16 4.53 -17.55
CA GLU A 313 16.07 5.10 -18.55
C GLU A 313 15.48 6.31 -19.30
N PHE A 314 14.16 6.36 -19.50
CA PHE A 314 13.54 7.31 -20.43
C PHE A 314 12.45 8.20 -19.84
N GLU A 315 11.84 7.85 -18.70
CA GLU A 315 10.79 8.67 -18.06
C GLU A 315 11.35 9.55 -16.91
N GLU A 316 12.67 9.54 -16.68
CA GLU A 316 13.41 10.29 -15.64
C GLU A 316 12.63 10.41 -14.31
N PRO A 317 12.39 9.29 -13.60
CA PRO A 317 11.68 9.34 -12.33
C PRO A 317 12.45 10.23 -11.35
N SER A 318 11.76 11.22 -10.79
CA SER A 318 12.39 12.24 -9.95
C SER A 318 13.15 11.60 -8.78
N GLY A 319 14.31 12.16 -8.41
CA GLY A 319 15.13 11.62 -7.31
C GLY A 319 14.36 11.59 -5.98
N SER A 320 14.82 10.76 -5.03
CA SER A 320 14.20 10.60 -3.69
C SER A 320 13.90 11.91 -2.95
N ASP A 321 14.70 12.97 -3.14
CA ASP A 321 14.49 14.28 -2.51
C ASP A 321 13.23 15.00 -3.04
N ALA A 322 12.73 14.59 -4.21
CA ALA A 322 11.53 15.13 -4.83
C ALA A 322 10.25 14.87 -4.01
N TRP A 323 10.24 13.86 -3.14
CA TRP A 323 9.10 13.61 -2.25
C TRP A 323 8.90 14.74 -1.23
N ASP A 324 9.97 15.13 -0.53
CA ASP A 324 9.92 16.24 0.42
C ASP A 324 9.67 17.57 -0.31
N GLU A 325 10.25 17.77 -1.49
CA GLU A 325 10.03 18.96 -2.31
C GLU A 325 8.60 19.07 -2.86
N SER A 326 7.97 17.97 -3.28
CA SER A 326 6.60 17.94 -3.79
C SER A 326 5.55 18.12 -2.68
N SER A 327 5.86 17.74 -1.44
CA SER A 327 4.99 17.95 -0.28
C SER A 327 4.92 19.42 0.16
N ARG A 328 6.05 20.14 0.12
CA ARG A 328 6.20 21.54 0.57
C ARG A 328 5.23 22.54 -0.06
N PRO A 329 4.90 22.51 -1.37
CA PRO A 329 3.99 23.48 -1.97
C PRO A 329 2.52 23.23 -1.60
N LEU A 330 2.12 22.00 -1.28
CA LEU A 330 0.72 21.65 -1.03
C LEU A 330 0.37 21.55 0.45
N LEU A 331 1.29 21.05 1.27
CA LEU A 331 1.06 20.80 2.69
C LEU A 331 1.81 21.80 3.56
N LYS A 332 1.20 22.13 4.70
CA LYS A 332 1.80 22.94 5.76
C LYS A 332 1.59 22.22 7.07
N SER A 333 2.63 21.50 7.51
CA SER A 333 2.67 21.02 8.89
C SER A 333 2.85 22.20 9.85
N LYS A 334 2.18 22.13 11.00
CA LYS A 334 2.44 23.00 12.16
C LYS A 334 2.66 22.09 13.37
N PRO A 335 3.78 22.20 14.09
CA PRO A 335 4.10 21.28 15.20
C PRO A 335 3.03 21.17 16.30
N LYS A 336 2.25 22.24 16.52
CA LYS A 336 1.18 22.28 17.52
C LYS A 336 -0.22 21.96 16.97
N TYR A 337 -0.37 21.78 15.65
CA TYR A 337 -1.67 21.51 15.06
C TYR A 337 -2.01 20.02 15.21
N LYS A 338 -3.11 19.77 15.92
CA LYS A 338 -3.73 18.45 16.03
C LYS A 338 -5.07 18.48 15.32
N ASN A 339 -5.36 17.44 14.55
CA ASN A 339 -6.64 17.30 13.85
C ASN A 339 -7.70 16.58 14.70
N GLY A 340 -7.32 16.03 15.86
CA GLY A 340 -8.20 15.24 16.74
C GLY A 340 -8.29 13.75 16.40
N ASP A 341 -7.91 13.36 15.19
CA ASP A 341 -8.04 11.99 14.64
C ASP A 341 -6.72 11.19 14.71
N GLU A 342 -5.74 11.64 15.50
CA GLU A 342 -4.43 10.98 15.68
C GLU A 342 -4.55 9.70 16.51
N SER A 343 -3.89 8.59 16.10
CA SER A 343 -3.92 7.37 16.93
C SER A 343 -3.34 7.57 18.31
N SER A 344 -3.93 6.81 19.24
CA SER A 344 -3.33 6.54 20.54
C SER A 344 -1.95 5.90 20.40
N MET A 345 -1.78 4.92 19.51
CA MET A 345 -0.50 4.25 19.27
C MET A 345 0.60 5.20 18.77
N TYR A 346 0.29 6.10 17.82
CA TYR A 346 1.26 7.10 17.36
C TYR A 346 1.73 8.01 18.51
N LYS A 347 0.78 8.46 19.34
CA LYS A 347 1.07 9.30 20.50
C LYS A 347 1.96 8.59 21.53
N GLN A 348 1.77 7.28 21.70
CA GLN A 348 2.55 6.48 22.65
C GLN A 348 3.96 6.18 22.13
N LEU A 349 4.10 5.76 20.87
CA LEU A 349 5.37 5.27 20.35
C LEU A 349 6.36 6.39 20.00
N SER A 350 5.88 7.64 19.83
CA SER A 350 6.69 8.85 19.62
C SER A 350 7.82 8.65 18.61
N LEU A 351 7.45 8.40 17.35
CA LEU A 351 8.41 8.21 16.26
C LEU A 351 9.17 9.52 15.99
N HIS A 352 10.47 9.53 16.30
CA HIS A 352 11.33 10.68 16.01
C HIS A 352 12.16 10.40 14.74
N PRO A 353 12.17 11.29 13.72
CA PRO A 353 12.96 11.10 12.50
C PRO A 353 14.47 10.93 12.73
N GLY A 354 14.98 11.38 13.88
CA GLY A 354 16.36 11.17 14.31
C GLY A 354 16.71 9.70 14.56
N GLU A 355 15.73 8.87 14.96
CA GLU A 355 15.90 7.44 15.22
C GLU A 355 15.74 6.64 13.91
N LYS A 356 16.66 6.84 12.95
CA LYS A 356 16.52 6.41 11.54
C LYS A 356 15.98 4.98 11.34
N LEU A 357 16.49 4.01 12.11
CA LEU A 357 16.09 2.60 11.97
C LEU A 357 14.73 2.31 12.63
N ARG A 358 14.50 2.79 13.85
CA ARG A 358 13.21 2.63 14.55
C ARG A 358 12.08 3.32 13.81
N TYR A 359 12.38 4.48 13.23
CA TYR A 359 11.48 5.23 12.36
C TYR A 359 11.04 4.41 11.14
N ARG A 360 12.00 3.82 10.40
CA ARG A 360 11.70 2.93 9.25
C ARG A 360 10.89 1.69 9.65
N VAL A 361 11.22 1.09 10.79
CA VAL A 361 10.45 -0.03 11.34
C VAL A 361 9.02 0.41 11.63
N GLY A 362 8.83 1.55 12.30
CA GLY A 362 7.49 2.09 12.60
C GLY A 362 6.66 2.38 11.35
N GLN A 363 7.31 2.86 10.28
CA GLN A 363 6.69 3.03 8.98
C GLN A 363 6.26 1.69 8.37
N GLN A 364 7.13 0.68 8.32
CA GLN A 364 6.72 -0.63 7.81
C GLN A 364 5.69 -1.31 8.69
N ARG A 365 5.74 -1.07 10.00
CA ARG A 365 4.74 -1.59 10.92
C ARG A 365 3.45 -0.78 10.92
N ALA A 366 3.35 0.35 10.22
CA ALA A 366 2.13 1.16 10.13
C ALA A 366 1.61 1.70 11.48
N TRP A 367 2.49 1.96 12.46
CA TRP A 367 2.11 2.37 13.82
C TRP A 367 1.24 3.63 13.88
N VAL A 368 1.40 4.55 12.91
CA VAL A 368 0.63 5.79 12.86
C VAL A 368 -0.87 5.57 12.53
N PHE A 369 -1.23 4.37 12.06
CA PHE A 369 -2.58 4.07 11.60
C PHE A 369 -3.44 3.27 12.55
N PHE A 370 -2.88 2.59 13.56
CA PHE A 370 -3.66 1.78 14.49
C PHE A 370 -3.84 2.48 15.83
N ASP A 371 -4.94 2.18 16.52
CA ASP A 371 -5.17 2.73 17.87
C ASP A 371 -4.52 1.90 18.98
N ASN A 372 -4.26 0.62 18.72
CA ASN A 372 -3.64 -0.32 19.64
C ASN A 372 -2.91 -1.42 18.85
N ASP A 373 -2.29 -2.33 19.57
CA ASP A 373 -1.46 -3.42 19.05
C ASP A 373 -2.24 -4.70 18.71
N ARG A 374 -3.58 -4.68 18.72
CA ARG A 374 -4.43 -5.88 18.62
C ARG A 374 -4.24 -6.74 17.37
N PHE A 375 -3.61 -6.20 16.33
CA PHE A 375 -3.35 -6.90 15.08
C PHE A 375 -1.95 -7.45 14.97
N TYR A 376 -1.03 -7.08 15.86
CA TYR A 376 0.31 -7.63 15.85
C TYR A 376 0.31 -8.99 16.57
N PRO A 377 1.12 -9.95 16.10
CA PRO A 377 1.29 -11.23 16.78
C PRO A 377 1.89 -11.02 18.17
N GLN A 378 1.77 -12.02 19.05
CA GLN A 378 2.42 -11.97 20.36
C GLN A 378 3.92 -11.68 20.23
N GLU A 379 4.42 -10.74 21.02
CA GLU A 379 5.82 -10.35 20.98
C GLU A 379 6.73 -11.49 21.43
N SER A 380 7.77 -11.77 20.64
CA SER A 380 8.91 -12.56 21.11
C SER A 380 10.05 -11.62 21.49
N SER A 381 10.85 -12.03 22.48
CA SER A 381 12.07 -11.31 22.89
C SER A 381 13.05 -11.14 21.72
N GLU A 382 13.07 -12.10 20.79
CA GLU A 382 13.93 -12.10 19.62
C GLU A 382 13.46 -11.15 18.52
N ARG A 383 12.16 -10.90 18.38
CA ARG A 383 11.59 -10.02 17.34
C ARG A 383 10.39 -9.23 17.90
N PRO A 384 10.65 -8.20 18.72
CA PRO A 384 9.59 -7.36 19.26
C PRO A 384 8.87 -6.61 18.14
N ASN A 385 7.57 -6.38 18.29
CA ASN A 385 6.79 -5.58 17.34
C ASN A 385 7.10 -4.09 17.50
N PHE A 386 7.49 -3.68 18.72
CA PHE A 386 7.84 -2.30 19.09
C PHE A 386 9.28 -2.21 19.63
N PRO A 387 10.31 -2.48 18.79
CA PRO A 387 11.68 -2.45 19.25
C PRO A 387 12.09 -1.06 19.76
N SER A 388 12.86 -1.03 20.86
CA SER A 388 13.52 0.18 21.34
C SER A 388 14.72 0.52 20.47
N GLU A 389 15.12 1.80 20.42
CA GLU A 389 16.31 2.22 19.67
C GLU A 389 17.56 1.46 20.11
N ARG A 390 17.73 1.27 21.44
CA ARG A 390 18.83 0.50 22.02
C ARG A 390 18.88 -0.94 21.50
N SER A 391 17.74 -1.64 21.46
CA SER A 391 17.66 -3.01 20.95
C SER A 391 18.01 -3.13 19.46
N LEU A 392 17.69 -2.09 18.68
CA LEU A 392 18.01 -2.03 17.25
C LEU A 392 19.50 -1.73 17.04
N ALA A 393 20.07 -0.83 17.84
CA ALA A 393 21.49 -0.53 17.81
C ALA A 393 22.32 -1.79 18.13
N GLU A 394 22.00 -2.50 19.21
CA GLU A 394 22.68 -3.74 19.61
C GLU A 394 22.62 -4.83 18.53
N LYS A 395 21.48 -4.99 17.85
CA LYS A 395 21.36 -5.91 16.70
C LYS A 395 22.15 -5.45 15.48
N SER A 396 22.18 -4.15 15.18
CA SER A 396 22.94 -3.62 14.04
C SER A 396 24.45 -3.77 14.20
N PHE A 397 24.97 -3.75 15.44
CA PHE A 397 26.38 -4.01 15.75
C PHE A 397 26.73 -5.51 15.65
N ASN A 398 25.81 -6.41 16.01
CA ASN A 398 26.04 -7.86 15.97
C ASN A 398 25.80 -8.49 14.58
N GLN A 399 25.01 -7.83 13.71
CA GLN A 399 24.70 -8.26 12.34
C GLN A 399 25.53 -7.52 11.29
N ALA A 400 26.79 -7.18 11.59
CA ALA A 400 27.75 -6.80 10.55
C ALA A 400 28.13 -8.01 9.66
N PHE A 401 27.16 -8.80 9.20
CA PHE A 401 27.26 -9.54 7.96
C PHE A 401 27.23 -8.50 6.85
N SER A 402 28.42 -8.20 6.33
CA SER A 402 28.56 -7.26 5.25
C SER A 402 27.72 -7.76 4.08
N ILE A 403 26.86 -6.92 3.53
CA ILE A 403 26.17 -7.20 2.26
C ILE A 403 27.22 -7.57 1.17
N ASN A 404 28.47 -7.12 1.30
CA ASN A 404 29.59 -7.57 0.47
C ASN A 404 29.90 -9.07 0.63
N ASP A 405 29.76 -9.67 1.82
CA ASP A 405 30.00 -11.10 2.04
C ASP A 405 28.93 -11.96 1.35
N TRP A 406 27.69 -11.48 1.31
CA TRP A 406 26.63 -12.11 0.51
C TRP A 406 26.93 -12.03 -1.00
N PHE A 407 27.32 -10.85 -1.50
CA PHE A 407 27.76 -10.69 -2.90
C PHE A 407 29.00 -11.54 -3.23
N HIS A 408 29.95 -11.68 -2.30
CA HIS A 408 31.13 -12.53 -2.46
C HIS A 408 30.78 -14.01 -2.47
N SER A 409 29.83 -14.47 -1.64
CA SER A 409 29.35 -15.87 -1.68
C SER A 409 28.66 -16.22 -3.00
N LEU A 410 27.87 -15.29 -3.55
CA LEU A 410 27.23 -15.42 -4.87
C LEU A 410 28.25 -15.39 -6.02
N LYS A 411 29.35 -14.62 -5.88
CA LYS A 411 30.46 -14.61 -6.84
C LYS A 411 31.25 -15.92 -6.80
N ASN A 412 31.53 -16.45 -5.61
CA ASN A 412 32.32 -17.66 -5.43
C ASN A 412 31.55 -18.91 -5.87
N ALA A 413 30.23 -18.94 -5.68
CA ALA A 413 29.35 -19.99 -6.22
C ALA A 413 29.40 -20.08 -7.76
N ARG A 414 29.67 -18.97 -8.48
CA ARG A 414 29.84 -18.94 -9.94
C ARG A 414 31.20 -19.45 -10.41
N ILE A 415 32.23 -19.41 -9.56
CA ILE A 415 33.59 -19.87 -9.90
C ILE A 415 33.67 -21.39 -9.76
N LEU A 416 32.96 -21.98 -8.79
CA LEU A 416 32.94 -23.43 -8.55
C LEU A 416 32.04 -24.23 -9.50
N GLN A 417 31.13 -23.59 -10.24
CA GLN A 417 30.29 -24.24 -11.26
C GLN A 417 30.83 -24.14 -12.69
N ARG A 418 32.05 -23.59 -12.86
CA ARG A 418 32.77 -23.53 -14.14
C ARG A 418 34.15 -24.21 -14.08
N GLY A 419 34.41 -24.98 -13.03
CA GLY A 419 35.60 -25.84 -12.89
C GLY A 419 35.29 -27.26 -13.32
#